data_AF-A0A8H6LN67-F1
#
_entry.id   AF-A0A8H6LN67-F1
#
_cell.length_a   1.000
_cell.length_b   1.000
_cell.length_c   1.000
_cell.angle_alpha   90.00
_cell.angle_beta   90.00
_cell.angle_gamma   90.00
#
_symmetry.space_group_name_H-M   'P 1'
#
loop_
_entity.id
_entity.type
_entity.pdbx_description
1 polymer ?
#
loop_
_entity_poly.entity_id
_entity_poly.type
_entity_poly.pdbx_seq_one_letter_code
_entity_poly.pdbx_strand_id
1 'polypeptide(L)'
;MSNPISSLQGGILNNVAKLKTARTARVSSWDHSGLNEDAWVIQPGETAVLADLEGPGTITHLWFVQTCRRIVGPGLIPYSKSGVAMMEVHNALGLNYEVSDPDYYRKVIIKMYWDDSETPNVIAPIGDFFCLGHSMAANFQSLPFTVSVKPSEEKKFGGAAAFNCYLPMPFNKRARIEIENQNDQAYFQYFYRNISQNTSRLA
;
A
#
# COMPACT_ATOMS: atom_id res chain seq x y z
N MET A 1 3.27 20.94 -48.94
CA MET A 1 2.91 21.92 -47.89
C MET A 1 2.36 21.13 -46.72
N SER A 2 2.98 21.31 -45.55
CA SER A 2 2.80 20.53 -44.32
C SER A 2 1.41 20.67 -43.71
N ASN A 3 0.71 19.56 -43.50
CA ASN A 3 -0.43 19.52 -42.57
C ASN A 3 0.11 19.49 -41.14
N PRO A 4 -0.30 20.44 -40.27
CA PRO A 4 0.16 20.50 -38.90
C PRO A 4 -0.33 19.31 -38.08
N ILE A 5 0.56 18.89 -37.18
CA ILE A 5 0.49 17.81 -36.21
C ILE A 5 -0.81 17.87 -35.38
N SER A 6 -1.47 16.71 -35.34
CA SER A 6 -2.44 16.21 -34.35
C SER A 6 -3.15 17.23 -33.44
N SER A 7 -4.45 17.34 -33.61
CA SER A 7 -5.36 18.00 -32.70
C SER A 7 -5.27 17.42 -31.27
N LEU A 8 -4.89 18.27 -30.32
CA LEU A 8 -5.11 18.12 -28.87
C LEU A 8 -6.62 18.24 -28.54
N GLN A 9 -7.49 17.51 -29.23
CA GLN A 9 -8.94 17.54 -29.00
C GLN A 9 -9.35 16.47 -27.99
N GLY A 10 -9.02 16.72 -26.73
CA GLY A 10 -9.57 15.99 -25.59
C GLY A 10 -8.73 16.14 -24.33
N GLY A 11 -9.16 17.00 -23.41
CA GLY A 11 -8.55 17.07 -22.07
C GLY A 11 -8.76 15.78 -21.26
N ILE A 12 -8.13 15.67 -20.08
CA ILE A 12 -8.19 14.50 -19.19
C ILE A 12 -9.62 14.04 -18.86
N LEU A 13 -10.59 14.96 -18.87
CA LEU A 13 -11.99 14.69 -18.56
C LEU A 13 -12.82 14.17 -19.75
N ASN A 14 -12.30 14.25 -20.99
CA ASN A 14 -13.08 13.99 -22.21
C ASN A 14 -13.63 12.55 -22.31
N ASN A 15 -12.98 11.61 -21.62
CA ASN A 15 -13.36 10.20 -21.63
C ASN A 15 -14.06 9.74 -20.34
N VAL A 16 -14.37 10.66 -19.41
CA VAL A 16 -15.01 10.32 -18.13
C VAL A 16 -16.48 9.92 -18.34
N ALA A 17 -17.20 10.61 -19.24
CA ALA A 17 -18.60 10.33 -19.55
C ALA A 17 -18.78 9.22 -20.62
N LYS A 18 -17.69 8.61 -21.11
CA LYS A 18 -17.77 7.54 -22.10
C LYS A 18 -17.87 6.19 -21.41
N LEU A 19 -18.83 5.38 -21.85
CA LEU A 19 -18.96 4.00 -21.38
C LEU A 19 -17.69 3.22 -21.72
N LYS A 20 -17.19 2.45 -20.75
CA LYS A 20 -16.06 1.55 -20.92
C LYS A 20 -16.52 0.12 -20.67
N THR A 21 -16.13 -0.78 -21.57
CA THR A 21 -16.33 -2.21 -21.39
C THR A 21 -15.21 -2.76 -20.52
N ALA A 22 -15.39 -2.71 -19.20
CA ALA A 22 -14.44 -3.19 -18.21
C ALA A 22 -15.17 -3.65 -16.93
N ARG A 23 -14.54 -4.52 -16.16
CA ARG A 23 -14.98 -4.93 -14.82
C ARG A 23 -14.06 -4.33 -13.77
N THR A 24 -14.63 -3.82 -12.68
CA THR A 24 -13.85 -3.43 -11.50
C THR A 24 -13.74 -4.60 -10.53
N ALA A 25 -12.55 -4.81 -9.99
CA ALA A 25 -12.29 -5.73 -8.88
C ALA A 25 -11.49 -5.03 -7.78
N ARG A 26 -11.58 -5.54 -6.55
CA ARG A 26 -10.81 -5.05 -5.40
C ARG A 26 -10.30 -6.22 -4.58
N VAL A 27 -9.05 -6.10 -4.14
CA VAL A 27 -8.47 -6.93 -3.06
C VAL A 27 -8.08 -6.00 -1.93
N SER A 28 -8.37 -6.41 -0.69
CA SER A 28 -8.08 -5.64 0.52
C SER A 28 -7.74 -6.55 1.68
N SER A 29 -7.20 -5.98 2.75
CA SER A 29 -6.90 -6.67 4.02
C SER A 29 -8.13 -7.00 4.87
N TRP A 30 -9.33 -7.03 4.26
CA TRP A 30 -10.60 -7.14 4.99
C TRP A 30 -10.73 -8.46 5.77
N ASP A 31 -11.42 -8.41 6.90
CA ASP A 31 -11.63 -9.55 7.77
C ASP A 31 -12.73 -10.48 7.23
N HIS A 32 -12.35 -11.72 6.89
CA HIS A 32 -13.27 -12.73 6.37
C HIS A 32 -14.22 -13.31 7.42
N SER A 33 -13.98 -13.06 8.71
CA SER A 33 -14.86 -13.47 9.81
C SER A 33 -16.06 -12.52 10.01
N GLY A 34 -16.01 -11.32 9.41
CA GLY A 34 -17.01 -10.28 9.61
C GLY A 34 -16.84 -9.47 10.88
N LEU A 35 -15.71 -9.62 11.60
CA LEU A 35 -15.31 -8.71 12.68
C LEU A 35 -14.54 -7.52 12.08
N ASN A 36 -13.72 -6.84 12.88
CA ASN A 36 -13.05 -5.59 12.53
C ASN A 36 -11.52 -5.76 12.55
N GLU A 37 -11.01 -6.96 12.29
CA GLU A 37 -9.57 -7.25 12.20
C GLU A 37 -9.07 -7.09 10.76
N ASP A 38 -9.32 -5.92 10.18
CA ASP A 38 -9.11 -5.63 8.76
C ASP A 38 -7.64 -5.29 8.39
N ALA A 39 -6.67 -5.63 9.25
CA ALA A 39 -5.26 -5.36 9.04
C ALA A 39 -4.44 -6.65 9.20
N TRP A 40 -3.45 -6.82 8.32
CA TRP A 40 -2.57 -7.97 8.36
C TRP A 40 -1.33 -7.66 9.18
N VAL A 41 -0.83 -8.67 9.87
CA VAL A 41 0.38 -8.62 10.68
C VAL A 41 1.40 -9.54 10.04
N ILE A 42 2.55 -8.98 9.66
CA ILE A 42 3.64 -9.70 9.00
C ILE A 42 4.80 -9.77 10.00
N GLN A 43 5.17 -10.98 10.41
CA GLN A 43 6.21 -11.18 11.42
C GLN A 43 7.61 -10.84 10.86
N PRO A 44 8.61 -10.61 11.74
CA PRO A 44 10.00 -10.45 11.32
C PRO A 44 10.48 -11.57 10.38
N GLY A 45 11.07 -11.21 9.24
CA GLY A 45 11.55 -12.13 8.21
C GLY A 45 10.45 -12.79 7.36
N GLU A 46 9.17 -12.51 7.63
CA GLU A 46 8.06 -13.09 6.89
C GLU A 46 7.79 -12.32 5.60
N THR A 47 7.31 -13.04 4.58
CA THR A 47 6.79 -12.46 3.35
C THR A 47 5.31 -12.79 3.21
N ALA A 48 4.46 -11.77 3.06
CA ALA A 48 3.04 -11.95 2.81
C ALA A 48 2.70 -11.60 1.36
N VAL A 49 1.90 -12.46 0.72
CA VAL A 49 1.32 -12.19 -0.60
C VAL A 49 0.06 -11.35 -0.41
N LEU A 50 0.16 -10.04 -0.65
CA LEU A 50 -0.98 -9.12 -0.50
C LEU A 50 -2.04 -9.32 -1.58
N ALA A 51 -1.61 -9.68 -2.79
CA ALA A 51 -2.51 -9.94 -3.90
C ALA A 51 -1.87 -10.92 -4.87
N ASP A 52 -2.70 -11.84 -5.35
CA ASP A 52 -2.36 -12.80 -6.40
C ASP A 52 -3.53 -12.83 -7.39
N LEU A 53 -3.35 -12.13 -8.51
CA LEU A 53 -4.41 -11.80 -9.45
C LEU A 53 -4.17 -12.56 -10.76
N GLU A 54 -5.14 -13.35 -11.18
CA GLU A 54 -5.10 -14.05 -12.47
C GLU A 54 -5.90 -13.31 -13.55
N GLY A 55 -5.48 -13.51 -14.81
CA GLY A 55 -6.09 -12.95 -16.00
C GLY A 55 -5.51 -11.59 -16.43
N PRO A 56 -5.96 -11.05 -17.57
CA PRO A 56 -5.52 -9.74 -18.04
C PRO A 56 -6.21 -8.62 -17.25
N GLY A 57 -5.43 -7.61 -16.85
CA GLY A 57 -5.95 -6.49 -16.09
C GLY A 57 -4.99 -5.31 -15.99
N THR A 58 -5.45 -4.27 -15.32
CA THR A 58 -4.62 -3.12 -14.95
C THR A 58 -4.96 -2.73 -13.53
N ILE A 59 -3.94 -2.75 -12.67
CA ILE A 59 -4.03 -2.15 -11.35
C ILE A 59 -4.06 -0.63 -11.54
N THR A 60 -5.03 0.04 -10.94
CA THR A 60 -5.23 1.49 -11.14
C THR A 60 -5.08 2.30 -9.87
N HIS A 61 -5.18 1.67 -8.70
CA HIS A 61 -5.05 2.36 -7.43
C HIS A 61 -4.55 1.41 -6.34
N LEU A 62 -3.51 1.85 -5.64
CA LEU A 62 -3.00 1.24 -4.41
C LEU A 62 -3.29 2.21 -3.29
N TRP A 63 -3.80 1.72 -2.18
CA TRP A 63 -3.81 2.49 -0.94
C TRP A 63 -3.37 1.63 0.24
N PHE A 64 -2.44 2.18 1.02
CA PHE A 64 -1.63 1.47 2.00
C PHE A 64 -1.54 2.32 3.27
N VAL A 65 -1.81 1.72 4.42
CA VAL A 65 -1.52 2.30 5.75
C VAL A 65 -0.75 1.25 6.53
N GLN A 66 0.33 1.69 7.16
CA GLN A 66 1.24 0.79 7.85
C GLN A 66 1.82 1.43 9.09
N THR A 67 2.24 0.57 10.01
CA THR A 67 3.01 0.96 11.18
C THR A 67 3.90 -0.21 11.58
N CYS A 68 4.97 0.09 12.29
CA CYS A 68 5.83 -0.89 12.91
C CYS A 68 6.20 -0.33 14.28
N ARG A 69 5.73 -1.00 15.33
CA ARG A 69 5.82 -0.51 16.71
C ARG A 69 6.70 -1.48 17.51
N ARG A 70 7.65 -0.92 18.26
CA ARG A 70 8.48 -1.63 19.23
C ARG A 70 7.92 -1.40 20.62
N ILE A 71 7.75 -2.48 21.36
CA ILE A 71 7.28 -2.43 22.75
C ILE A 71 8.48 -2.11 23.64
N VAL A 72 8.39 -1.02 24.42
CA VAL A 72 9.49 -0.49 25.25
C VAL A 72 9.25 -0.59 26.74
N GLY A 73 8.03 -0.93 27.17
CA GLY A 73 7.70 -1.03 28.59
C GLY A 73 6.44 -1.85 28.85
N PRO A 74 6.12 -2.08 30.14
CA PRO A 74 4.93 -2.84 30.53
C PRO A 74 3.65 -2.05 30.19
N GLY A 75 2.71 -2.70 29.52
CA GLY A 75 1.37 -2.16 29.21
C GLY A 75 0.27 -3.07 29.74
N LEU A 76 -0.96 -2.55 29.80
CA LEU A 76 -2.15 -3.32 30.19
C LEU A 76 -2.73 -4.13 29.01
N ILE A 77 -2.27 -3.87 27.80
CA ILE A 77 -2.66 -4.58 26.59
C ILE A 77 -1.74 -5.81 26.43
N PRO A 78 -2.29 -7.03 26.23
CA PRO A 78 -1.49 -8.23 26.03
C PRO A 78 -0.50 -8.07 24.87
N TYR A 79 0.75 -8.51 25.02
CA TYR A 79 1.80 -8.41 23.98
C TYR A 79 1.42 -9.03 22.62
N SER A 80 0.50 -10.00 22.61
CA SER A 80 -0.04 -10.60 21.38
C SER A 80 -1.10 -9.74 20.67
N LYS A 81 -1.48 -8.61 21.27
CA LYS A 81 -2.38 -7.57 20.73
C LYS A 81 -1.72 -6.18 20.72
N SER A 82 -0.75 -5.96 21.62
CA SER A 82 0.14 -4.80 21.69
C SER A 82 1.14 -4.87 20.54
N GLY A 83 1.20 -3.83 19.70
CA GLY A 83 1.90 -3.93 18.42
C GLY A 83 1.23 -4.88 17.43
N VAL A 84 -0.07 -5.20 17.62
CA VAL A 84 -0.90 -6.03 16.71
C VAL A 84 -2.27 -5.41 16.39
N ALA A 85 -2.59 -4.22 16.94
CA ALA A 85 -3.64 -3.32 16.44
C ALA A 85 -3.09 -1.89 16.33
N MET A 86 -3.63 -1.07 15.41
CA MET A 86 -3.31 0.36 15.31
C MET A 86 -3.87 1.09 16.54
N MET A 87 -3.16 0.98 17.66
CA MET A 87 -3.56 1.59 18.92
C MET A 87 -3.21 3.08 18.87
N GLU A 88 -4.18 3.91 18.52
CA GLU A 88 -4.07 5.38 18.56
C GLU A 88 -4.15 5.93 20.00
N VAL A 89 -3.76 5.13 20.98
CA VAL A 89 -3.78 5.50 22.39
C VAL A 89 -2.43 6.11 22.74
N HIS A 90 -2.45 7.32 23.30
CA HIS A 90 -1.22 8.01 23.64
C HIS A 90 -0.54 7.33 24.83
N ASN A 91 0.78 7.10 24.75
CA ASN A 91 1.56 6.43 25.81
C ASN A 91 1.39 7.08 27.20
N ALA A 92 1.08 8.38 27.27
CA ALA A 92 0.82 9.09 28.53
C ALA A 92 -0.36 8.52 29.33
N LEU A 93 -1.26 7.75 28.69
CA LEU A 93 -2.38 7.07 29.35
C LEU A 93 -1.96 5.73 29.97
N GLY A 94 -0.72 5.28 29.79
CA GLY A 94 -0.16 4.09 30.44
C GLY A 94 -0.75 2.75 29.97
N LEU A 95 -1.59 2.74 28.94
CA LEU A 95 -2.25 1.54 28.41
C LEU A 95 -1.29 0.67 27.59
N ASN A 96 -0.39 1.31 26.83
CA ASN A 96 0.69 0.70 26.07
C ASN A 96 1.93 1.60 26.11
N TYR A 97 3.10 0.99 26.10
CA TYR A 97 4.40 1.67 25.97
C TYR A 97 5.05 1.19 24.68
N GLU A 98 4.63 1.80 23.57
CA GLU A 98 5.12 1.48 22.23
C GLU A 98 5.74 2.70 21.56
N VAL A 99 6.82 2.50 20.83
CA VAL A 99 7.45 3.52 19.99
C VAL A 99 7.51 3.02 18.55
N SER A 100 7.33 3.91 17.58
CA SER A 100 7.59 3.53 16.20
C SER A 100 9.06 3.18 16.00
N ASP A 101 9.33 2.15 15.20
CA ASP A 101 10.68 2.00 14.65
C ASP A 101 10.93 3.16 13.69
N PRO A 102 11.99 3.98 13.88
CA PRO A 102 12.24 5.15 13.04
C PRO A 102 12.52 4.82 11.57
N ASP A 103 13.00 3.61 11.27
CA ASP A 103 13.55 3.25 9.96
C ASP A 103 12.69 2.23 9.19
N TYR A 104 11.54 1.80 9.73
CA TYR A 104 10.79 0.67 9.18
C TYR A 104 10.38 0.83 7.71
N TYR A 105 10.14 2.05 7.23
CA TYR A 105 9.81 2.32 5.83
C TYR A 105 10.88 1.88 4.84
N ARG A 106 12.12 1.72 5.30
CA ARG A 106 13.25 1.23 4.50
C ARG A 106 13.56 -0.25 4.72
N LYS A 107 12.97 -0.86 5.75
CA LYS A 107 13.15 -2.28 6.10
C LYS A 107 12.01 -3.17 5.59
N VAL A 108 10.93 -2.59 5.10
CA VAL A 108 9.82 -3.32 4.50
C VAL A 108 9.90 -3.18 3.00
N ILE A 109 10.00 -4.30 2.30
CA ILE A 109 10.24 -4.33 0.86
C ILE A 109 8.96 -4.72 0.14
N ILE A 110 8.57 -3.90 -0.85
CA ILE A 110 7.50 -4.25 -1.78
C ILE A 110 8.09 -4.91 -3.02
N LYS A 111 7.51 -6.04 -3.40
CA LYS A 111 7.85 -6.79 -4.62
C LYS A 111 6.61 -6.96 -5.47
N MET A 112 6.72 -6.68 -6.76
CA MET A 112 5.65 -6.94 -7.73
C MET A 112 6.17 -7.77 -8.90
N TYR A 113 5.38 -8.75 -9.31
CA TYR A 113 5.68 -9.69 -10.38
C TYR A 113 4.57 -9.61 -11.40
N TRP A 114 4.94 -9.48 -12.67
CA TRP A 114 4.03 -9.44 -13.80
C TRP A 114 4.21 -10.67 -14.67
N ASP A 115 3.12 -11.21 -15.20
CA ASP A 115 3.10 -12.23 -16.25
C ASP A 115 3.94 -13.49 -15.96
N ASP A 116 3.85 -13.98 -14.72
CA ASP A 116 4.58 -15.16 -14.21
C ASP A 116 6.11 -15.03 -14.26
N SER A 117 6.62 -13.79 -14.22
CA SER A 117 8.06 -13.53 -14.10
C SER A 117 8.65 -14.17 -12.84
N GLU A 118 9.77 -14.90 -12.99
CA GLU A 118 10.49 -15.52 -11.87
C GLU A 118 11.11 -14.49 -10.93
N THR A 119 11.58 -13.37 -11.49
CA THR A 119 12.18 -12.26 -10.72
C THR A 119 11.17 -11.11 -10.55
N PRO A 120 11.21 -10.36 -9.43
CA PRO A 120 10.34 -9.21 -9.24
C PRO A 120 10.68 -8.12 -10.26
N ASN A 121 9.66 -7.58 -10.92
CA ASN A 121 9.80 -6.47 -11.88
C ASN A 121 9.84 -5.11 -11.18
N VAL A 122 9.21 -5.02 -10.02
CA VAL A 122 9.30 -3.88 -9.11
C VAL A 122 9.82 -4.39 -7.78
N ILE A 123 10.92 -3.83 -7.31
CA ILE A 123 11.47 -4.08 -5.98
C ILE A 123 11.97 -2.77 -5.40
N ALA A 124 11.42 -2.38 -4.25
CA ALA A 124 11.81 -1.17 -3.56
C ALA A 124 11.44 -1.27 -2.07
N PRO A 125 12.11 -0.53 -1.19
CA PRO A 125 11.56 -0.25 0.12
C PRO A 125 10.23 0.50 -0.01
N ILE A 126 9.28 0.19 0.87
CA ILE A 126 7.92 0.69 0.75
C ILE A 126 7.86 2.22 0.84
N GLY A 127 8.66 2.85 1.70
CA GLY A 127 8.74 4.31 1.78
C GLY A 127 9.21 4.92 0.47
N ASP A 128 10.31 4.40 -0.08
CA ASP A 128 10.92 4.91 -1.31
C ASP A 128 9.98 4.79 -2.51
N PHE A 129 9.22 3.69 -2.61
CA PHE A 129 8.21 3.48 -3.66
C PHE A 129 7.13 4.57 -3.65
N PHE A 130 6.70 5.04 -2.48
CA PHE A 130 5.69 6.10 -2.32
C PHE A 130 6.28 7.51 -2.15
N CYS A 131 7.56 7.69 -2.52
CA CYS A 131 8.28 8.97 -2.42
C CYS A 131 8.48 9.49 -0.98
N LEU A 132 8.38 8.63 0.02
CA LEU A 132 8.68 8.95 1.42
C LEU A 132 10.13 8.58 1.73
N GLY A 133 11.03 9.53 1.47
CA GLY A 133 12.45 9.35 1.71
C GLY A 133 12.82 9.32 3.20
N HIS A 134 13.84 8.52 3.53
CA HIS A 134 14.46 8.47 4.87
C HIS A 134 13.51 8.14 6.03
N SER A 135 12.38 7.47 5.75
CA SER A 135 11.40 7.08 6.77
C SER A 135 10.78 8.24 7.56
N MET A 136 10.95 9.49 7.11
CA MET A 136 10.36 10.65 7.75
C MET A 136 8.96 10.90 7.18
N ALA A 137 7.93 10.67 7.99
CA ALA A 137 6.55 10.84 7.54
C ALA A 137 6.23 12.32 7.30
N ALA A 138 5.87 12.70 6.08
CA ALA A 138 5.45 14.06 5.74
C ALA A 138 4.32 14.05 4.72
N ASN A 139 3.46 15.06 4.76
CA ASN A 139 2.42 15.23 3.75
C ASN A 139 3.05 15.53 2.38
N PHE A 140 2.62 14.80 1.37
CA PHE A 140 3.08 14.97 -0.01
C PHE A 140 1.96 14.67 -0.98
N GLN A 141 1.84 15.46 -2.05
CA GLN A 141 0.84 15.22 -3.08
C GLN A 141 1.43 15.47 -4.46
N SER A 142 1.23 14.49 -5.34
CA SER A 142 1.50 14.56 -6.76
C SER A 142 0.35 13.89 -7.52
N LEU A 143 0.39 13.93 -8.85
CA LEU A 143 -0.60 13.23 -9.67
C LEU A 143 -0.57 11.70 -9.44
N PRO A 144 0.59 11.01 -9.50
CA PRO A 144 0.63 9.56 -9.31
C PRO A 144 0.66 9.12 -7.84
N PHE A 145 1.18 9.94 -6.92
CA PHE A 145 1.40 9.55 -5.53
C PHE A 145 0.88 10.59 -4.55
N THR A 146 0.21 10.14 -3.49
CA THR A 146 -0.15 11.00 -2.37
C THR A 146 0.18 10.32 -1.04
N VAL A 147 0.67 11.11 -0.10
CA VAL A 147 1.00 10.70 1.26
C VAL A 147 0.30 11.66 2.20
N SER A 148 -0.52 11.11 3.09
CA SER A 148 -1.24 11.86 4.12
C SER A 148 -0.78 11.40 5.49
N VAL A 149 -0.44 12.34 6.35
CA VAL A 149 0.09 12.10 7.69
C VAL A 149 -0.74 12.88 8.70
N LYS A 150 -1.01 12.27 9.84
CA LYS A 150 -1.69 12.97 10.94
C LYS A 150 -0.77 14.07 11.50
N PRO A 151 -1.30 15.22 11.93
CA PRO A 151 -0.49 16.29 12.50
C PRO A 151 0.42 15.84 13.66
N SER A 152 -0.03 14.85 14.44
CA SER A 152 0.76 14.29 15.54
C SER A 152 1.94 13.41 15.12
N GLU A 153 1.96 12.93 13.87
CA GLU A 153 2.98 12.02 13.32
C GLU A 153 3.83 12.68 12.22
N GLU A 154 3.53 13.94 11.87
CA GLU A 154 4.25 14.68 10.83
C GLU A 154 5.69 15.00 11.26
N LYS A 155 6.62 14.85 10.30
CA LYS A 155 8.07 15.02 10.44
C LYS A 155 8.69 14.12 11.53
N LYS A 156 8.03 13.01 11.87
CA LYS A 156 8.59 11.98 12.73
C LYS A 156 9.12 10.82 11.90
N PHE A 157 10.30 10.35 12.28
CA PHE A 157 10.85 9.11 11.76
C PHE A 157 9.96 7.94 12.22
N GLY A 158 9.51 7.13 11.28
CA GLY A 158 8.61 6.02 11.55
C GLY A 158 7.18 6.43 11.92
N GLY A 159 6.79 7.68 11.69
CA GLY A 159 5.41 8.13 11.86
C GLY A 159 4.45 7.31 10.97
N ALA A 160 3.22 7.09 11.42
CA ALA A 160 2.22 6.42 10.60
C ALA A 160 1.74 7.34 9.46
N ALA A 161 1.72 6.83 8.24
CA ALA A 161 1.29 7.57 7.05
C ALA A 161 0.39 6.71 6.16
N ALA A 162 -0.53 7.37 5.48
CA ALA A 162 -1.40 6.78 4.48
C ALA A 162 -0.86 7.09 3.08
N PHE A 163 -0.67 6.06 2.27
CA PHE A 163 -0.10 6.14 0.93
C PHE A 163 -1.16 5.86 -0.13
N ASN A 164 -1.10 6.59 -1.23
CA ASN A 164 -1.84 6.30 -2.46
C ASN A 164 -0.87 6.24 -3.64
N CYS A 165 -1.12 5.31 -4.54
CA CYS A 165 -0.50 5.27 -5.87
C CYS A 165 -1.60 5.09 -6.93
N TYR A 166 -1.61 5.96 -7.93
CA TYR A 166 -2.56 5.97 -9.05
C TYR A 166 -1.90 5.59 -10.39
N LEU A 167 -0.67 5.08 -10.35
CA LEU A 167 0.00 4.62 -11.58
C LEU A 167 -0.71 3.39 -12.14
N PRO A 168 -1.03 3.37 -13.45
CA PRO A 168 -1.56 2.18 -14.09
C PRO A 168 -0.46 1.12 -14.22
N MET A 169 -0.69 -0.07 -13.69
CA MET A 169 0.22 -1.21 -13.78
C MET A 169 -0.49 -2.35 -14.53
N PRO A 170 -0.36 -2.42 -15.87
CA PRO A 170 -1.00 -3.44 -16.69
C PRO A 170 -0.27 -4.79 -16.59
N PHE A 171 -1.03 -5.88 -16.70
CA PHE A 171 -0.54 -7.25 -16.76
C PHE A 171 -1.48 -8.08 -17.67
N ASN A 172 -0.96 -9.12 -18.30
CA ASN A 172 -1.68 -9.91 -19.30
C ASN A 172 -2.13 -11.28 -18.78
N LYS A 173 -1.35 -11.91 -17.90
CA LYS A 173 -1.61 -13.24 -17.35
C LYS A 173 -1.84 -13.25 -15.85
N ARG A 174 -0.94 -12.62 -15.10
CA ARG A 174 -0.95 -12.65 -13.63
C ARG A 174 -0.25 -11.44 -13.05
N ALA A 175 -0.73 -10.95 -11.92
CA ALA A 175 -0.09 -9.93 -11.11
C ALA A 175 0.01 -10.42 -9.66
N ARG A 176 1.24 -10.59 -9.17
CA ARG A 176 1.50 -11.00 -7.78
C ARG A 176 2.25 -9.92 -7.05
N ILE A 177 1.84 -9.64 -5.81
CA ILE A 177 2.42 -8.57 -5.00
C ILE A 177 2.65 -9.04 -3.60
N GLU A 178 3.88 -8.84 -3.17
CA GLU A 178 4.42 -9.33 -1.92
C GLU A 178 4.96 -8.16 -1.11
N ILE A 179 4.81 -8.29 0.20
CA ILE A 179 5.52 -7.48 1.18
C ILE A 179 6.40 -8.40 2.01
N GLU A 180 7.69 -8.07 2.06
CA GLU A 180 8.66 -8.73 2.92
C GLU A 180 9.01 -7.81 4.09
N ASN A 181 8.85 -8.31 5.31
CA ASN A 181 9.27 -7.59 6.50
C ASN A 181 10.70 -7.99 6.88
N GLN A 182 11.69 -7.15 6.53
CA GLN A 182 13.09 -7.35 6.93
C GLN A 182 13.42 -6.67 8.27
N ASN A 183 12.41 -6.25 9.02
CA ASN A 183 12.60 -5.65 10.33
C ASN A 183 12.62 -6.71 11.44
N ASP A 184 13.14 -6.34 12.60
CA ASP A 184 13.15 -7.17 13.81
C ASP A 184 11.82 -7.12 14.58
N GLN A 185 10.85 -6.35 14.08
CA GLN A 185 9.56 -6.09 14.72
C GLN A 185 8.41 -6.45 13.79
N ALA A 186 7.25 -6.77 14.35
CA ALA A 186 6.07 -7.04 13.55
C ALA A 186 5.65 -5.81 12.73
N TYR A 187 5.30 -6.05 11.48
CA TYR A 187 4.87 -5.03 10.53
C TYR A 187 3.38 -5.14 10.27
N PHE A 188 2.71 -4.00 10.24
CA PHE A 188 1.29 -3.93 9.96
C PHE A 188 1.03 -3.39 8.59
N GLN A 189 0.12 -4.06 7.89
CA GLN A 189 -0.38 -3.60 6.61
C GLN A 189 -1.89 -3.61 6.58
N TYR A 190 -2.47 -2.42 6.48
CA TYR A 190 -3.83 -2.23 5.99
C TYR A 190 -3.74 -1.79 4.53
N PHE A 191 -4.49 -2.43 3.64
CA PHE A 191 -4.42 -2.12 2.22
C PHE A 191 -5.72 -2.37 1.49
N TYR A 192 -5.95 -1.60 0.43
CA TYR A 192 -6.86 -1.99 -0.63
C TYR A 192 -6.31 -1.58 -1.98
N ARG A 193 -6.71 -2.33 -3.01
CA ARG A 193 -6.26 -2.12 -4.38
C ARG A 193 -7.42 -2.26 -5.34
N ASN A 194 -7.61 -1.26 -6.20
CA ASN A 194 -8.60 -1.32 -7.26
C ASN A 194 -7.96 -1.79 -8.58
N ILE A 195 -8.66 -2.66 -9.28
CA ILE A 195 -8.24 -3.28 -10.53
C ILE A 195 -9.34 -3.06 -11.55
N SER A 196 -8.95 -2.73 -12.79
CA SER A 196 -9.82 -2.79 -13.95
C SER A 196 -9.43 -3.99 -14.80
N GLN A 197 -10.34 -4.94 -14.98
CA GLN A 197 -10.17 -6.10 -15.87
C GLN A 197 -10.91 -5.83 -17.19
N ASN A 198 -10.27 -6.14 -18.31
CA ASN A 198 -10.88 -5.96 -19.63
C ASN A 198 -11.77 -7.17 -19.96
N THR A 199 -13.05 -6.94 -20.22
CA THR A 199 -14.04 -8.01 -20.45
C THR A 199 -14.07 -8.52 -21.90
N SER A 200 -13.23 -8.01 -22.79
CA SER A 200 -13.26 -8.31 -24.24
C SER A 200 -12.74 -9.69 -24.67
N ARG A 201 -12.47 -10.62 -23.74
CA ARG A 201 -12.09 -12.02 -24.04
C ARG A 201 -12.96 -13.09 -23.35
N LEU A 202 -14.13 -12.71 -22.83
CA LEU A 202 -15.14 -13.65 -22.36
C LEU A 202 -16.31 -13.67 -23.34
N ALA A 203 -16.08 -14.23 -24.53
CA ALA A 203 -17.08 -14.60 -25.51
C ALA A 203 -16.62 -15.86 -26.25
#